data_AF-A0A3A5VKE1-F1
#
_entry.id   AF-A0A3A5VKE1-F1
#
_cell.length_a   1.000
_cell.length_b   1.000
_cell.length_c   1.000
_cell.angle_alpha   90.00
_cell.angle_beta   90.00
_cell.angle_gamma   90.00
#
_symmetry.space_group_name_H-M   'P 1'
#
loop_
_entity.id
_entity.type
_entity.pdbx_description
1 polymer ?
#
loop_
_entity_poly.entity_id
_entity_poly.type
_entity_poly.pdbx_seq_one_letter_code
_entity_poly.pdbx_strand_id
1 'polypeptide(L)'
;NNPNAPNVRTEGWYTQNASKWAAKGDNVLEQAYAAWQATIPTPMPMEPTIGESSCGGFCDWKAWCPHWWNWRHENKTLHKGDFSDAVVLLQEYDESSGSAVLELCEPADEKGRAMPTGVRKSARFDNRGKEALDEVLAEGHQGPLFLGSIMTQGRAWRIGHWCDVLPWKPLPDGVEYHRVEQGD
;
A
#
# COMPACT_ATOMS: atom_id res chain seq x y z
N ASN A 1 12.83 -27.44 -22.21
CA ASN A 1 12.22 -26.65 -23.30
C ASN A 1 11.78 -27.61 -24.40
N ASN A 2 10.47 -27.79 -24.64
CA ASN A 2 9.96 -28.73 -25.65
C ASN A 2 9.76 -28.00 -26.99
N PRO A 3 10.58 -28.26 -28.03
CA PRO A 3 10.48 -27.57 -29.32
C PRO A 3 9.17 -27.88 -30.08
N ASN A 4 8.42 -28.90 -29.67
CA ASN A 4 7.12 -29.28 -30.24
C ASN A 4 5.94 -28.90 -29.34
N ALA A 5 6.09 -27.89 -28.48
CA ALA A 5 4.97 -27.41 -27.69
C ALA A 5 3.85 -26.92 -28.64
N PRO A 6 2.60 -27.42 -28.49
CA PRO A 6 1.49 -26.93 -29.30
C PRO A 6 1.26 -25.44 -29.02
N ASN A 7 0.80 -24.69 -30.02
CA ASN A 7 0.48 -23.27 -29.85
C ASN A 7 -0.46 -23.06 -28.66
N VAL A 8 -0.03 -22.26 -27.69
CA VAL A 8 -0.83 -21.89 -26.52
C VAL A 8 -2.00 -21.06 -27.00
N ARG A 9 -3.22 -21.57 -26.81
CA ARG A 9 -4.48 -20.88 -27.14
C ARG A 9 -5.23 -20.62 -25.84
N THR A 10 -5.36 -19.35 -25.48
CA THR A 10 -6.18 -18.94 -24.33
C THR A 10 -7.55 -18.51 -24.86
N GLU A 11 -8.63 -19.10 -24.33
CA GLU A 11 -10.01 -18.72 -24.65
C GLU A 11 -10.62 -18.01 -23.43
N GLY A 12 -10.98 -16.73 -23.58
CA GLY A 12 -11.80 -16.03 -22.60
C GLY A 12 -13.27 -16.35 -22.82
N TRP A 13 -14.00 -16.68 -21.75
CA TRP A 13 -15.46 -16.82 -21.77
C TRP A 13 -16.12 -15.52 -21.32
N TYR A 14 -16.79 -14.84 -22.24
CA TYR A 14 -17.63 -13.69 -21.91
C TYR A 14 -19.09 -14.14 -21.80
N THR A 15 -19.66 -14.00 -20.60
CA THR A 15 -21.04 -14.43 -20.25
C THR A 15 -22.12 -13.73 -21.07
N GLN A 16 -21.79 -12.62 -21.73
CA GLN A 16 -22.76 -11.78 -22.43
C GLN A 16 -23.16 -12.31 -23.81
N ASN A 17 -22.33 -13.10 -24.48
CA ASN A 17 -22.59 -13.55 -25.86
C ASN A 17 -21.98 -14.90 -26.25
N ALA A 18 -21.38 -15.65 -25.31
CA ALA A 18 -20.73 -16.94 -25.56
C ALA A 18 -19.70 -16.91 -26.71
N SER A 19 -19.16 -15.72 -27.03
CA SER A 19 -18.18 -15.56 -28.10
C SER A 19 -16.80 -15.98 -27.60
N LYS A 20 -16.08 -16.76 -28.43
CA LYS A 20 -14.72 -17.20 -28.18
C LYS A 20 -13.75 -16.34 -28.98
N TRP A 21 -12.89 -15.60 -28.31
CA TRP A 21 -11.84 -14.82 -28.94
C TRP A 21 -10.51 -15.55 -28.79
N ALA A 22 -9.87 -15.88 -29.91
CA ALA A 22 -8.54 -16.46 -29.90
C ALA A 22 -7.52 -15.33 -29.74
N ALA A 23 -6.87 -15.26 -28.57
CA ALA A 23 -5.69 -14.44 -28.39
C ALA A 23 -4.52 -15.11 -29.13
N LYS A 24 -4.05 -14.50 -30.22
CA LYS A 24 -2.78 -14.88 -30.87
C LYS A 24 -1.72 -13.89 -30.40
N GLY A 25 -0.64 -14.40 -29.84
CA GLY A 25 0.49 -13.61 -29.40
C GLY A 25 1.74 -14.47 -29.36
N ASP A 26 2.89 -13.81 -29.19
CA ASP A 26 4.16 -14.50 -29.04
C ASP A 26 4.18 -15.34 -27.75
N ASN A 27 5.08 -16.32 -27.70
CA ASN A 27 5.25 -17.13 -26.51
C ASN A 27 5.74 -16.26 -25.33
N VAL A 28 4.96 -16.24 -24.25
CA VAL A 28 5.24 -15.44 -23.04
C VAL A 28 6.02 -16.20 -21.98
N LEU A 29 6.42 -17.46 -22.20
CA LEU A 29 7.08 -18.29 -21.17
C LEU A 29 8.40 -17.68 -20.69
N GLU A 30 9.24 -17.18 -21.60
CA GLU A 30 10.50 -16.54 -21.21
C GLU A 30 10.26 -15.24 -20.43
N GLN A 31 9.25 -14.46 -20.83
CA GLN A 31 8.85 -13.25 -20.10
C GLN A 31 8.27 -13.59 -18.72
N ALA A 32 7.50 -14.67 -18.62
CA ALA A 32 6.95 -15.16 -17.36
C ALA A 32 8.04 -15.69 -16.42
N TYR A 33 9.05 -16.39 -16.95
CA TYR A 33 10.22 -16.80 -16.16
C TYR A 33 11.04 -15.60 -15.69
N ALA A 34 11.25 -14.60 -16.54
CA ALA A 34 11.93 -13.37 -16.14
C ALA A 34 11.16 -12.62 -15.05
N ALA A 35 9.84 -12.49 -15.20
CA ALA A 35 8.98 -11.88 -14.18
C ALA A 35 8.99 -12.66 -12.86
N TRP A 36 8.93 -13.99 -12.92
CA TRP A 36 9.02 -14.85 -11.73
C TRP A 36 10.38 -14.70 -11.02
N GLN A 37 11.48 -14.70 -11.76
CA GLN A 37 12.82 -14.46 -11.17
C GLN A 37 12.91 -13.07 -10.52
N ALA A 38 12.29 -12.05 -11.11
CA ALA A 38 12.22 -10.71 -10.55
C ALA A 38 11.34 -10.61 -9.29
N THR A 39 10.50 -11.61 -9.00
CA THR A 39 9.66 -11.64 -7.77
C THR A 39 10.40 -12.22 -6.56
N ILE A 40 11.61 -12.73 -6.74
CA ILE A 40 12.43 -13.23 -5.63
C ILE A 40 12.76 -12.06 -4.70
N PRO A 41 12.35 -12.11 -3.42
CA PRO A 41 12.62 -11.03 -2.49
C PRO A 41 14.13 -10.78 -2.35
N THR A 42 14.53 -9.52 -2.38
CA THR A 42 15.90 -9.10 -2.11
C THR A 42 15.92 -8.18 -0.88
N PRO A 43 17.06 -8.03 -0.19
CA PRO A 43 17.21 -7.03 0.88
C PRO A 43 17.08 -5.60 0.36
N MET A 44 17.29 -5.36 -0.94
CA MET A 44 17.21 -4.03 -1.52
C MET A 44 15.74 -3.66 -1.79
N PRO A 45 15.35 -2.40 -1.49
CA PRO A 45 14.10 -1.84 -2.00
C PRO A 45 14.00 -1.96 -3.52
N MET A 46 12.79 -2.15 -4.02
CA MET A 46 12.55 -2.15 -5.47
C MET A 46 12.75 -0.76 -6.05
N GLU A 47 13.33 -0.70 -7.25
CA GLU A 47 13.46 0.56 -8.00
C GLU A 47 12.07 1.19 -8.23
N PRO A 48 11.88 2.47 -7.85
CA PRO A 48 10.57 3.09 -7.88
C PRO A 48 10.15 3.42 -9.32
N THR A 49 9.02 2.89 -9.76
CA THR A 49 8.35 3.37 -10.98
C THR A 49 7.41 4.51 -10.61
N ILE A 50 7.87 5.76 -10.68
CA ILE A 50 7.08 6.94 -10.27
C ILE A 50 6.15 7.40 -11.40
N GLY A 51 4.86 7.62 -11.11
CA GLY A 51 3.92 8.10 -12.11
C GLY A 51 2.44 7.94 -11.73
N GLU A 52 1.56 8.40 -12.63
CA GLU A 52 0.11 8.35 -12.43
C GLU A 52 -0.42 6.91 -12.37
N SER A 53 0.05 6.03 -13.26
CA SER A 53 -0.38 4.63 -13.30
C SER A 53 0.17 3.78 -12.15
N SER A 54 1.19 4.27 -11.44
CA SER A 54 1.83 3.58 -10.31
C SER A 54 1.49 4.26 -8.98
N CYS A 55 2.09 5.43 -8.71
CA CYS A 55 1.87 6.18 -7.47
C CYS A 55 0.44 6.72 -7.36
N GLY A 56 -0.17 7.11 -8.48
CA GLY A 56 -1.59 7.50 -8.54
C GLY A 56 -2.56 6.30 -8.53
N GLY A 57 -2.07 5.11 -8.86
CA GLY A 57 -2.83 3.88 -8.94
C GLY A 57 -2.66 2.95 -7.74
N PHE A 58 -2.68 1.65 -8.04
CA PHE A 58 -2.46 0.60 -7.07
C PHE A 58 -0.96 0.34 -6.90
N CYS A 59 -0.50 0.31 -5.65
CA CYS A 59 0.88 0.04 -5.28
C CYS A 59 0.87 -0.66 -3.92
N ASP A 60 1.42 -1.87 -3.85
CA ASP A 60 1.48 -2.68 -2.62
C ASP A 60 2.53 -2.18 -1.62
N TRP A 61 3.45 -1.33 -2.09
CA TRP A 61 4.63 -0.94 -1.31
C TRP A 61 4.49 0.42 -0.60
N LYS A 62 3.29 1.02 -0.64
CA LYS A 62 3.04 2.41 -0.21
C LYS A 62 3.56 2.71 1.19
N ALA A 63 3.32 1.83 2.17
CA ALA A 63 3.72 2.02 3.58
C ALA A 63 5.24 2.18 3.81
N TRP A 64 6.05 1.75 2.84
CA TRP A 64 7.50 1.82 2.87
C TRP A 64 8.09 2.74 1.78
N CYS A 65 7.24 3.35 0.94
CA CYS A 65 7.64 4.08 -0.25
C CYS A 65 7.60 5.60 -0.07
N PRO A 66 8.73 6.28 0.15
CA PRO A 66 8.73 7.74 0.19
C PRO A 66 8.37 8.36 -1.16
N HIS A 67 8.76 7.75 -2.29
CA HIS A 67 8.44 8.21 -3.64
C HIS A 67 6.94 8.32 -3.91
N TRP A 68 6.17 7.31 -3.49
CA TRP A 68 4.72 7.35 -3.58
C TRP A 68 4.16 8.55 -2.83
N TRP A 69 4.60 8.74 -1.59
CA TRP A 69 4.05 9.78 -0.74
C TRP A 69 4.39 11.20 -1.24
N ASN A 70 5.63 11.40 -1.69
CA ASN A 70 6.09 12.63 -2.34
C ASN A 70 5.31 12.92 -3.62
N TRP A 71 5.16 11.93 -4.51
CA TRP A 71 4.39 12.10 -5.74
C TRP A 71 2.94 12.50 -5.44
N ARG A 72 2.30 11.88 -4.44
CA ARG A 72 0.93 12.24 -4.04
C ARG A 72 0.86 13.65 -3.47
N HIS A 73 1.87 14.09 -2.72
CA HIS A 73 1.97 15.46 -2.20
C HIS A 73 2.10 16.48 -3.34
N GLU A 74 3.06 16.30 -4.24
CA GLU A 74 3.34 17.17 -5.39
C GLU A 74 2.12 17.31 -6.31
N ASN A 75 1.41 16.20 -6.53
CA ASN A 75 0.19 16.17 -7.35
C ASN A 75 -1.07 16.58 -6.57
N LYS A 76 -0.94 16.99 -5.30
CA LYS A 76 -2.04 17.47 -4.44
C LYS A 76 -3.17 16.44 -4.32
N THR A 77 -2.84 15.17 -4.22
CA THR A 77 -3.80 14.05 -4.12
C THR A 77 -3.78 13.34 -2.76
N LEU A 78 -3.01 13.84 -1.79
CA LEU A 78 -3.04 13.36 -0.41
C LEU A 78 -4.43 13.55 0.21
N HIS A 79 -4.91 12.53 0.93
CA HIS A 79 -6.12 12.59 1.77
C HIS A 79 -7.40 12.97 1.01
N LYS A 80 -7.42 12.76 -0.32
CA LYS A 80 -8.55 13.06 -1.22
C LYS A 80 -9.22 11.79 -1.74
N GLY A 81 -10.46 11.95 -2.21
CA GLY A 81 -11.32 10.87 -2.68
C GLY A 81 -12.26 10.35 -1.58
N ASP A 82 -13.17 9.45 -1.94
CA ASP A 82 -14.05 8.75 -0.99
C ASP A 82 -13.31 7.63 -0.24
N PHE A 83 -12.29 7.07 -0.91
CA PHE A 83 -11.29 6.19 -0.33
C PHE A 83 -9.91 6.81 -0.50
N SER A 84 -9.10 6.78 0.55
CA SER A 84 -7.77 7.39 0.52
C SER A 84 -6.75 6.56 1.28
N ASP A 85 -5.50 6.75 0.89
CA ASP A 85 -4.35 6.29 1.65
C ASP A 85 -3.77 7.50 2.39
N ALA A 86 -3.39 7.32 3.65
CA ALA A 86 -2.92 8.41 4.49
C ALA A 86 -1.76 7.99 5.39
N VAL A 87 -0.80 8.90 5.56
CA VAL A 87 0.15 8.83 6.68
C VAL A 87 -0.34 9.78 7.75
N VAL A 88 -0.48 9.29 8.97
CA VAL A 88 -1.09 10.01 10.09
C VAL A 88 -0.32 9.80 11.39
N LEU A 89 -0.49 10.70 12.35
CA LEU A 89 -0.17 10.46 13.75
C LEU A 89 -1.44 10.11 14.52
N LEU A 90 -1.36 9.08 15.37
CA LEU A 90 -2.42 8.75 16.31
C LEU A 90 -2.28 9.66 17.54
N GLN A 91 -3.25 10.55 17.74
CA GLN A 91 -3.23 11.51 18.85
C GLN A 91 -3.97 10.98 20.07
N GLU A 92 -5.15 10.39 19.83
CA GLU A 92 -6.00 9.80 20.86
C GLU A 92 -6.58 8.49 20.31
N TYR A 93 -6.69 7.49 21.17
CA TYR A 93 -7.31 6.21 20.86
C TYR A 93 -8.03 5.67 22.09
N ASP A 94 -9.32 5.41 21.94
CA ASP A 94 -10.09 4.64 22.91
C ASP A 94 -10.20 3.20 22.41
N GLU A 95 -9.42 2.33 23.02
CA GLU A 95 -9.35 0.91 22.66
C GLU A 95 -10.71 0.21 22.83
N SER A 96 -11.55 0.64 23.77
CA SER A 96 -12.83 -0.02 24.03
C SER A 96 -13.83 0.20 22.90
N SER A 97 -13.92 1.45 22.41
CA SER A 97 -14.83 1.83 21.34
C SER A 97 -14.15 1.98 19.99
N GLY A 98 -12.85 1.70 19.85
CA GLY A 98 -12.06 1.92 18.62
C GLY A 98 -12.16 3.34 18.04
N SER A 99 -12.54 4.34 18.83
CA SER A 99 -12.64 5.74 18.42
C SER A 99 -11.27 6.38 18.52
N ALA A 100 -10.91 7.23 17.55
CA ALA A 100 -9.59 7.85 17.50
C ALA A 100 -9.63 9.30 17.00
N VAL A 101 -8.58 10.04 17.36
CA VAL A 101 -8.22 11.31 16.73
C VAL A 101 -6.90 11.12 16.00
N LEU A 102 -6.92 11.34 14.70
CA LEU A 102 -5.77 11.28 13.82
C LEU A 102 -5.32 12.69 13.48
N GLU A 103 -4.02 12.91 13.34
CA GLU A 103 -3.46 14.11 12.75
C GLU A 103 -2.84 13.78 11.39
N LEU A 104 -3.28 14.48 10.35
CA LEU A 104 -2.80 14.25 8.99
C LEU A 104 -1.35 14.70 8.86
N CYS A 105 -0.54 13.89 8.17
CA CYS A 105 0.83 14.23 7.86
C CYS A 105 1.03 14.52 6.37
N GLU A 106 2.13 15.19 6.08
CA GLU A 106 2.71 15.37 4.75
C GLU A 106 4.22 15.06 4.79
N PRO A 107 4.86 14.75 3.64
CA PRO A 107 6.28 14.48 3.63
C PRO A 107 7.06 15.75 3.96
N ALA A 108 7.97 15.64 4.94
CA ALA A 108 8.88 16.71 5.33
C ALA A 108 10.10 16.80 4.41
N ASP A 109 10.45 15.68 3.77
CA ASP A 109 11.61 15.52 2.91
C ASP A 109 11.44 14.30 1.98
N GLU A 110 12.38 14.17 1.04
CA GLU A 110 12.42 13.09 0.05
C GLU A 110 12.55 11.70 0.68
N LYS A 111 12.97 11.60 1.95
CA LYS A 111 13.12 10.32 2.67
C LYS A 111 11.82 9.84 3.31
N GLY A 112 10.73 10.59 3.16
CA GLY A 112 9.44 10.24 3.71
C GLY A 112 9.33 10.48 5.21
N ARG A 113 10.16 11.35 5.80
CA ARG A 113 9.94 11.77 7.20
C ARG A 113 8.58 12.46 7.30
N ALA A 114 7.76 12.06 8.27
CA ALA A 114 6.44 12.65 8.42
C ALA A 114 6.47 14.01 9.12
N MET A 115 5.78 14.99 8.54
CA MET A 115 5.51 16.30 9.15
C MET A 115 4.02 16.42 9.50
N PRO A 116 3.66 16.68 10.77
CA PRO A 116 2.28 16.92 11.15
C PRO A 116 1.76 18.23 10.52
N THR A 117 0.54 18.19 10.00
CA THR A 117 -0.09 19.37 9.35
C THR A 117 -0.91 20.23 10.32
N GLY A 118 -1.14 19.77 11.56
CA GLY A 118 -2.09 20.36 12.49
C GLY A 118 -3.56 20.03 12.18
N VAL A 119 -3.86 19.39 11.04
CA VAL A 119 -5.23 19.02 10.66
C VAL A 119 -5.63 17.73 11.36
N ARG A 120 -6.57 17.83 12.30
CA ARG A 120 -7.12 16.68 13.02
C ARG A 120 -8.37 16.11 12.34
N LYS A 121 -8.51 14.79 12.37
CA LYS A 121 -9.67 14.04 11.89
C LYS A 121 -10.13 13.05 12.93
N SER A 122 -11.43 13.04 13.20
CA SER A 122 -12.05 11.95 13.94
C SER A 122 -12.04 10.69 13.09
N ALA A 123 -11.76 9.55 13.70
CA ALA A 123 -11.69 8.26 13.05
C ALA A 123 -12.32 7.16 13.92
N ARG A 124 -12.71 6.06 13.26
CA ARG A 124 -13.17 4.84 13.90
C ARG A 124 -12.48 3.65 13.25
N PHE A 125 -11.82 2.85 14.07
CA PHE A 125 -11.21 1.57 13.70
C PHE A 125 -12.16 0.42 14.05
N ASP A 126 -12.60 -0.37 13.08
CA ASP A 126 -13.55 -1.47 13.29
C ASP A 126 -12.98 -2.81 12.85
N ASN A 127 -13.37 -3.89 13.54
CA ASN A 127 -13.02 -5.27 13.21
C ASN A 127 -11.50 -5.41 12.96
N ARG A 128 -11.11 -6.00 11.82
CA ARG A 128 -9.72 -6.23 11.44
C ARG A 128 -8.86 -4.95 11.36
N GLY A 129 -9.45 -3.79 11.10
CA GLY A 129 -8.73 -2.52 11.15
C GLY A 129 -8.35 -2.11 12.58
N LYS A 130 -9.20 -2.44 13.56
CA LYS A 130 -8.91 -2.26 14.98
C LYS A 130 -7.87 -3.25 15.47
N GLU A 131 -8.05 -4.53 15.14
CA GLU A 131 -7.10 -5.60 15.48
C GLU A 131 -5.69 -5.26 15.01
N ALA A 132 -5.55 -4.81 13.75
CA ALA A 132 -4.26 -4.39 13.21
C ALA A 132 -3.68 -3.17 13.94
N LEU A 133 -4.50 -2.20 14.35
CA LEU A 133 -4.01 -1.07 15.16
C LEU A 133 -3.52 -1.54 16.53
N ASP A 134 -4.30 -2.39 17.20
CA ASP A 134 -3.95 -2.92 18.53
C ASP A 134 -2.65 -3.73 18.46
N GLU A 135 -2.46 -4.55 17.42
CA GLU A 135 -1.21 -5.28 17.16
C GLU A 135 -0.01 -4.33 17.00
N VAL A 136 -0.15 -3.29 16.17
CA VAL A 136 0.92 -2.29 15.97
C VAL A 136 1.29 -1.58 17.28
N LEU A 137 0.30 -1.26 18.11
CA LEU A 137 0.54 -0.63 19.41
C LEU A 137 1.16 -1.61 20.42
N ALA A 138 0.73 -2.88 20.41
CA ALA A 138 1.27 -3.93 21.27
C ALA A 138 2.73 -4.26 20.95
N GLU A 139 3.14 -4.15 19.68
CA GLU A 139 4.55 -4.22 19.24
C GLU A 139 5.39 -3.01 19.70
N GLY A 140 4.78 -2.03 20.37
CA GLY A 140 5.46 -0.85 20.91
C GLY A 140 5.80 0.19 19.85
N HIS A 141 5.18 0.16 18.66
CA HIS A 141 5.42 1.18 17.63
C HIS A 141 4.98 2.56 18.14
N GLN A 142 5.92 3.50 18.14
CA GLN A 142 5.70 4.90 18.48
C GLN A 142 6.06 5.73 17.26
N GLY A 143 5.06 6.27 16.55
CA GLY A 143 5.31 7.10 15.37
C GLY A 143 4.15 7.13 14.38
N PRO A 144 4.40 7.65 13.17
CA PRO A 144 3.38 7.73 12.14
C PRO A 144 2.90 6.35 11.70
N LEU A 145 1.64 6.29 11.31
CA LEU A 145 0.96 5.13 10.78
C LEU A 145 0.62 5.37 9.31
N PHE A 146 0.79 4.33 8.50
CA PHE A 146 0.15 4.23 7.20
C PHE A 146 -1.23 3.61 7.37
N LEU A 147 -2.24 4.29 6.83
CA LEU A 147 -3.60 3.79 6.72
C LEU A 147 -3.97 3.65 5.25
N GLY A 148 -4.20 2.42 4.80
CA GLY A 148 -4.55 2.10 3.41
C GLY A 148 -6.06 1.97 3.20
N SER A 149 -6.56 2.44 2.06
CA SER A 149 -7.96 2.29 1.63
C SER A 149 -9.00 2.74 2.66
N ILE A 150 -8.74 3.84 3.39
CA ILE A 150 -9.66 4.35 4.41
C ILE A 150 -10.86 5.02 3.75
N MET A 151 -12.06 4.79 4.28
CA MET A 151 -13.23 5.55 3.83
C MET A 151 -13.20 6.92 4.51
N THR A 152 -12.96 7.96 3.72
CA THR A 152 -12.83 9.35 4.16
C THR A 152 -14.16 10.11 4.06
N GLN A 153 -15.13 9.56 3.32
CA GLN A 153 -16.45 10.11 3.17
C GLN A 153 -17.26 9.92 4.46
N GLY A 154 -17.59 11.02 5.14
CA GLY A 154 -18.42 11.01 6.35
C GLY A 154 -17.94 11.98 7.42
N ARG A 155 -18.56 11.88 8.61
CA ARG A 155 -18.19 12.71 9.77
C ARG A 155 -16.86 12.28 10.41
N ALA A 156 -16.55 11.00 10.33
CA ALA A 156 -15.31 10.41 10.81
C ALA A 156 -14.77 9.45 9.76
N TRP A 157 -13.45 9.36 9.65
CA TRP A 157 -12.80 8.38 8.79
C TRP A 157 -13.06 6.97 9.32
N ARG A 158 -13.35 6.02 8.43
CA ARG A 158 -13.60 4.62 8.80
C ARG A 158 -12.44 3.76 8.32
N ILE A 159 -11.84 3.06 9.27
CA ILE A 159 -10.76 2.10 9.05
C ILE A 159 -11.36 0.73 9.37
N GLY A 160 -11.82 0.05 8.33
CA GLY A 160 -12.58 -1.19 8.44
C GLY A 160 -11.75 -2.43 8.11
N HIS A 161 -12.45 -3.52 7.79
CA HIS A 161 -11.85 -4.84 7.62
C HIS A 161 -10.85 -4.95 6.45
N TRP A 162 -11.02 -4.12 5.42
CA TRP A 162 -10.20 -4.12 4.20
C TRP A 162 -9.10 -3.05 4.22
N CYS A 163 -9.00 -2.29 5.31
CA CYS A 163 -7.99 -1.25 5.43
C CYS A 163 -6.69 -1.84 5.94
N ASP A 164 -5.58 -1.32 5.43
CA ASP A 164 -4.26 -1.60 5.99
C ASP A 164 -3.99 -0.62 7.14
N VAL A 165 -3.44 -1.14 8.23
CA VAL A 165 -2.95 -0.34 9.35
C VAL A 165 -1.55 -0.82 9.63
N LEU A 166 -0.56 -0.03 9.22
CA LEU A 166 0.85 -0.42 9.26
C LEU A 166 1.69 0.69 9.88
N PRO A 167 2.82 0.38 10.51
CA PRO A 167 3.84 1.37 10.81
C PRO A 167 4.30 2.08 9.52
N TRP A 168 4.32 3.42 9.51
CA TRP A 168 5.01 4.15 8.45
C TRP A 168 6.52 4.03 8.67
N LYS A 169 7.18 3.21 7.84
CA LYS A 169 8.61 2.90 7.95
C LYS A 169 9.26 2.98 6.56
N PRO A 170 9.44 4.19 6.00
CA PRO A 170 9.99 4.34 4.65
C PRO A 170 11.37 3.70 4.56
N LEU A 171 11.59 2.92 3.52
CA LEU A 171 12.87 2.27 3.25
C LEU A 171 13.69 3.18 2.32
N PRO A 172 14.93 3.55 2.70
CA PRO A 172 15.76 4.42 1.89
C PRO A 172 16.36 3.66 0.70
N ASP A 173 16.47 4.35 -0.44
CA ASP A 173 17.09 3.80 -1.64
C ASP A 173 18.56 3.44 -1.42
N GLY A 174 19.02 2.40 -2.10
CA GLY A 174 20.42 2.00 -2.05
C GLY A 174 20.87 1.39 -0.72
N VAL A 175 19.95 1.15 0.22
CA VAL A 175 20.25 0.59 1.55
C VAL A 175 19.56 -0.75 1.72
N GLU A 176 20.33 -1.78 2.08
CA GLU A 176 19.79 -3.10 2.39
C GLU A 176 18.92 -3.07 3.65
N TYR A 177 17.74 -3.67 3.55
CA TYR A 177 16.88 -3.95 4.68
C TYR A 177 17.29 -5.28 5.33
N HIS A 178 17.69 -5.20 6.59
CA HIS A 178 17.88 -6.37 7.45
C HIS A 178 16.83 -6.33 8.56
N ARG A 179 16.05 -7.41 8.66
CA ARG A 179 15.13 -7.58 9.79
C ARG A 179 15.95 -7.65 11.07
N VAL A 180 15.72 -6.72 11.99
CA VAL A 180 16.28 -6.81 13.34
C VAL A 180 15.52 -7.95 14.04
N GLU A 181 16.19 -9.05 14.34
CA GLU A 181 15.63 -10.08 15.22
C GLU A 181 15.44 -9.44 16.60
N GLN A 182 14.18 -9.26 17.02
CA GLN A 182 13.88 -8.92 18.40
C GLN A 182 14.21 -10.18 19.22
N GLY A 183 15.27 -10.11 20.03
CA GLY A 183 15.64 -11.18 20.95
C GLY A 183 14.56 -11.41 22.01
N ASP A 184 14.39 -12.68 22.39
CA ASP A 184 13.48 -13.18 23.43
C ASP A 184 13.62 -12.47 24.79
#